data_AF-A0A534CIT4-F1
#
_entry.id   AF-A0A534CIT4-F1
#
_cell.length_a   1.000
_cell.length_b   1.000
_cell.length_c   1.000
_cell.angle_alpha   90.00
_cell.angle_beta   90.00
_cell.angle_gamma   90.00
#
_symmetry.space_group_name_H-M   'P 1'
#
loop_
_entity.id
_entity.type
_entity.pdbx_description
1 polymer ?
#
loop_
_entity_poly.entity_id
_entity_poly.type
_entity_poly.pdbx_seq_one_letter_code
_entity_poly.pdbx_strand_id
1 'polypeptide(L)' 'MLGRFHEISVETPDIRASAEFYERLGFSHATTADTWSHPYGVLTDGRLFLGLHQRRFPSPALTFVR' A
#
# COMPACT_ATOMS: atom_id res chain seq x y z
N MET A 1 -5.20 -0.72 -22.51
CA MET A 1 -5.77 -1.48 -21.36
C MET A 1 -4.85 -1.25 -20.16
N LEU A 2 -5.40 -1.13 -18.94
CA LEU A 2 -4.64 -0.69 -17.75
C LEU A 2 -3.69 -1.75 -17.16
N GLY A 3 -3.82 -3.03 -17.56
CA GLY A 3 -3.03 -4.14 -17.01
C GLY A 3 -3.78 -4.91 -15.93
N ARG A 4 -3.06 -5.66 -15.09
CA ARG A 4 -3.63 -6.37 -13.93
C ARG A 4 -3.68 -5.41 -12.74
N PHE A 5 -4.81 -5.38 -12.03
CA PHE A 5 -4.91 -4.65 -10.77
C PHE A 5 -3.82 -5.11 -9.80
N HIS A 6 -3.12 -4.15 -9.20
CA HIS A 6 -2.02 -4.41 -8.29
C HIS A 6 -2.43 -4.14 -6.84
N GLU A 7 -2.82 -2.90 -6.54
CA GLU A 7 -3.15 -2.44 -5.20
C GLU A 7 -3.98 -1.15 -5.22
N ILE A 8 -4.55 -0.81 -4.06
CA ILE A 8 -4.96 0.55 -3.74
C ILE A 8 -3.81 1.23 -3.00
N SER A 9 -3.25 2.29 -3.58
CA SER A 9 -2.18 3.06 -2.96
C SER A 9 -2.78 4.20 -2.14
N VAL A 10 -2.40 4.30 -0.87
CA VAL A 10 -2.87 5.30 0.10
C VAL A 10 -1.70 6.12 0.61
N GLU A 11 -1.83 7.43 0.50
CA GLU A 11 -0.92 8.38 1.13
C GLU A 11 -1.11 8.38 2.63
N THR A 12 -0.01 8.45 3.37
CA THR A 12 -0.04 8.60 4.83
C THR A 12 1.08 9.49 5.33
N PRO A 13 0.85 10.33 6.34
CA PRO A 13 1.91 11.10 6.98
C PRO A 13 2.81 10.27 7.90
N ASP A 14 2.31 9.15 8.44
CA ASP A 14 3.05 8.23 9.30
C ASP A 14 2.72 6.78 8.92
N ILE A 15 3.66 6.14 8.24
CA ILE A 15 3.48 4.78 7.74
C ILE A 15 3.40 3.74 8.85
N ARG A 16 4.11 3.94 9.97
CA ARG A 16 4.12 2.97 11.07
C ARG A 16 2.77 2.97 11.78
N ALA A 17 2.28 4.15 12.16
CA ALA A 17 0.97 4.29 12.79
C ALA A 17 -0.16 3.77 11.89
N SER A 18 -0.04 3.99 10.58
CA SER A 18 -1.00 3.48 9.60
C SER A 18 -0.95 1.96 9.48
N ALA A 19 0.26 1.37 9.45
CA ALA A 19 0.40 -0.07 9.41
C ALA A 19 -0.24 -0.73 10.64
N GLU A 20 0.09 -0.24 11.84
CA GLU A 20 -0.50 -0.72 13.10
C GLU A 20 -2.03 -0.61 13.11
N PHE A 21 -2.60 0.44 12.50
CA PHE A 21 -4.05 0.58 12.35
C PHE A 21 -4.65 -0.54 11.50
N TYR A 22 -4.09 -0.81 10.34
CA TYR A 22 -4.61 -1.84 9.43
C TYR A 22 -4.33 -3.26 9.95
N GLU A 23 -3.23 -3.48 10.66
CA GLU A 23 -2.97 -4.75 11.37
C GLU A 23 -4.07 -5.07 12.38
N ARG A 24 -4.54 -4.06 13.14
CA ARG A 24 -5.70 -4.23 14.05
C ARG A 24 -7.01 -4.54 13.32
N LEU A 25 -7.10 -4.24 12.03
CA LEU A 25 -8.23 -4.60 11.17
C LEU A 25 -8.06 -5.99 10.52
N GLY A 26 -6.99 -6.72 10.82
CA GLY A 26 -6.73 -8.06 10.31
C GLY A 26 -5.89 -8.10 9.04
N PHE A 27 -5.31 -6.98 8.61
CA PHE A 27 -4.33 -6.99 7.54
C PHE A 27 -2.98 -7.50 8.03
N SER A 28 -2.19 -8.05 7.12
CA SER A 28 -0.84 -8.54 7.38
C SER A 28 0.14 -7.95 6.37
N HIS A 29 1.41 -7.85 6.74
CA HIS A 29 2.47 -7.36 5.85
C HIS A 29 2.68 -8.31 4.66
N ALA A 30 2.59 -7.76 3.45
CA ALA A 30 3.00 -8.43 2.24
C ALA A 30 4.50 -8.18 1.99
N THR A 31 5.17 -9.14 1.34
CA THR A 31 6.55 -8.96 0.91
C THR A 31 6.62 -7.90 -0.17
N THR A 32 7.53 -6.94 0.00
CA THR A 32 7.81 -5.90 -1.00
C THR A 32 9.26 -6.03 -1.47
N ALA A 33 9.53 -5.68 -2.72
CA ALA A 33 10.90 -5.41 -3.16
C ALA A 33 11.27 -3.97 -2.77
N ASP A 34 12.55 -3.59 -2.67
CA ASP A 34 12.96 -2.20 -2.45
C ASP A 34 12.91 -1.40 -3.76
N THR A 35 11.71 -0.98 -4.16
CA THR A 35 11.42 -0.33 -5.46
C THR A 35 11.38 1.19 -5.36
N TRP A 36 10.83 1.72 -4.26
CA TRP A 36 10.65 3.16 -4.07
C TRP A 36 11.67 3.76 -3.11
N SER A 37 12.03 5.02 -3.35
CA SER A 37 12.99 5.77 -2.52
C SER A 37 12.36 6.40 -1.27
N HIS A 38 11.03 6.47 -1.20
CA HIS A 38 10.29 6.95 -0.02
C HIS A 38 9.82 5.76 0.84
N PRO A 39 9.59 5.96 2.15
CA PRO A 39 9.04 4.91 3.00
C PRO A 39 7.69 4.41 2.47
N TYR A 40 7.60 3.10 2.29
CA TYR A 40 6.38 2.44 1.85
C TYR A 40 6.30 1.01 2.39
N GLY A 41 5.11 0.44 2.33
CA GLY A 41 4.84 -0.93 2.74
C GLY A 41 3.49 -1.37 2.20
N VAL A 42 3.34 -2.67 1.95
CA VAL A 42 2.10 -3.23 1.44
C VAL A 42 1.49 -4.14 2.49
N LEU A 43 0.18 -3.99 2.70
CA LEU A 43 -0.62 -4.80 3.61
C LEU A 43 -1.69 -5.56 2.83
N THR A 44 -2.10 -6.72 3.32
CA THR A 44 -3.19 -7.49 2.72
C THR A 44 -4.03 -8.26 3.75
N ASP A 45 -5.32 -8.37 3.46
CA ASP A 45 -6.29 -9.26 4.13
C ASP A 45 -6.50 -10.59 3.36
N GLY A 46 -5.68 -10.83 2.32
CA GLY A 46 -5.80 -11.97 1.40
C GLY A 46 -6.71 -11.74 0.19
N ARG A 47 -7.40 -10.60 0.11
CA ARG A 47 -8.25 -10.21 -1.03
C ARG A 47 -7.79 -8.91 -1.69
N LEU A 48 -7.35 -7.96 -0.87
CA LEU A 48 -6.91 -6.65 -1.31
C LEU A 48 -5.45 -6.42 -0.91
N PHE A 49 -4.68 -5.81 -1.81
CA PHE A 49 -3.39 -5.21 -1.47
C PHE A 49 -3.56 -3.70 -1.26
N LEU A 50 -3.05 -3.22 -0.13
CA LEU A 50 -3.06 -1.83 0.26
C LEU A 50 -1.62 -1.33 0.37
N GLY A 51 -1.21 -0.48 -0.56
CA GLY A 51 0.11 0.16 -0.55
C GLY A 51 0.07 1.43 0.29
N LEU A 52 0.72 1.43 1.44
CA LEU A 52 0.92 2.63 2.26
C LEU A 52 2.18 3.35 1.79
N HIS A 53 2.06 4.64 1.47
CA HIS A 53 3.20 5.45 1.03
C HIS A 53 3.30 6.74 1.83
N GLN A 54 4.46 6.96 2.46
CA GLN A 54 4.76 8.20 3.17
C GLN A 54 5.28 9.29 2.24
N ARG A 55 4.43 9.66 1.26
CA ARG A 55 4.73 10.64 0.22
C ARG A 55 3.42 11.21 -0.31
N ARG A 56 3.36 12.52 -0.59
CA ARG A 56 2.18 13.16 -1.19
C ARG A 56 1.92 12.70 -2.63
N PHE A 57 0.67 12.31 -2.91
CA PHE A 57 0.10 12.09 -4.24
C PHE A 57 -1.45 12.16 -4.15
N PRO A 58 -2.19 12.25 -5.28
CA PRO A 58 -3.65 12.11 -5.27
C PRO A 58 -4.06 10.75 -4.71
N SER A 59 -4.53 10.72 -3.47
CA SER A 59 -4.84 9.51 -2.71
C SER A 59 -6.35 9.43 -2.40
N PRO A 60 -6.97 8.23 -2.44
CA PRO A 60 -6.37 6.95 -2.85
C PRO A 60 -6.19 6.85 -4.37
N ALA A 61 -5.25 6.01 -4.82
CA ALA A 61 -5.02 5.72 -6.24
C ALA A 61 -5.13 4.23 -6.53
N LEU A 62 -5.66 3.87 -7.71
CA LEU A 62 -5.64 2.49 -8.21
C LEU A 62 -4.36 2.27 -9.02
N THR A 63 -3.57 1.28 -8.63
CA THR A 63 -2.30 0.95 -9.29
C THR A 63 -2.44 -0.35 -10.07
N PHE A 64 -1.85 -0.41 -11.26
CA PHE A 64 -1.90 -1.56 -12.16
C PHE A 64 -0.49 -1.90 -12.67
N VAL A 65 -0.22 -3.19 -12.89
CA VAL A 65 1.05 -3.70 -13.43
C VAL A 65 0.83 -4.40 -14.77
N ARG A 66 1.90 -4.45 -15.58
CA ARG A 66 1.94 -5.22 -16.84
C ARG A 66 2.42 -6.64 -16.60
#